data_AF-K7ZIH9-F1
#
_entry.id   AF-K7ZIH9-F1
#
_cell.length_a   1.000
_cell.length_b   1.000
_cell.length_c   1.000
_cell.angle_alpha   90.00
_cell.angle_beta   90.00
_cell.angle_gamma   90.00
#
_symmetry.space_group_name_H-M   'P 1'
#
loop_
_entity.id
_entity.type
_entity.pdbx_description
1 polymer ?
#
loop_
_entity_poly.entity_id
_entity_poly.type
_entity_poly.pdbx_seq_one_letter_code
_entity_poly.pdbx_strand_id
1 'polypeptide(L)'
;ASGNWKMNGDKATITDICKTLSSKTLHADTEVIIGCPAPYISYTRNLLPCGVAVAGQNAYKVSKGAFTGEVSPAMLKDVGATWVILGHSERRQIFKESDELIGEKCAHALAEGLKVIACIGETLEEREANKTEAVVASQMSCLAKYIKDWKDVVVAYEPVWA
;
A
#
# COMPACT_ATOMS: atom_id res chain seq x y z
N ALA A 1 8.90 1.91 9.12
CA ALA A 1 8.08 0.76 9.54
C ALA A 1 6.66 0.95 9.02
N SER A 2 6.04 -0.09 8.45
CA SER A 2 4.67 -0.03 7.95
C SER A 2 3.76 -1.03 8.67
N GLY A 3 2.56 -0.60 9.04
CA GLY A 3 1.51 -1.48 9.58
C GLY A 3 0.30 -1.49 8.65
N ASN A 4 0.05 -2.60 7.98
CA ASN A 4 -1.17 -2.78 7.16
C ASN A 4 -2.29 -3.36 8.05
N TRP A 5 -3.32 -2.57 8.34
CA TRP A 5 -4.46 -3.03 9.15
C TRP A 5 -5.36 -4.03 8.41
N LYS A 6 -5.18 -4.20 7.09
CA LYS A 6 -6.04 -5.02 6.22
C LYS A 6 -7.51 -4.65 6.43
N MET A 7 -8.44 -5.60 6.33
CA MET A 7 -9.87 -5.38 6.57
C MET A 7 -10.22 -5.48 8.08
N ASN A 8 -9.54 -4.73 8.94
CA ASN A 8 -9.78 -4.71 10.38
C ASN A 8 -10.00 -3.29 10.92
N GLY A 9 -10.76 -3.21 12.00
CA GLY A 9 -10.95 -1.99 12.79
C GLY A 9 -12.35 -1.40 12.70
N ASP A 10 -12.65 -0.59 13.70
CA ASP A 10 -13.79 0.30 13.83
C ASP A 10 -13.31 1.62 14.46
N LYS A 11 -14.20 2.61 14.62
CA LYS A 11 -13.77 3.91 15.17
C LYS A 11 -13.18 3.82 16.59
N ALA A 12 -13.66 2.90 17.43
CA ALA A 12 -13.20 2.77 18.80
C ALA A 12 -11.77 2.18 18.84
N THR A 13 -11.59 1.03 18.19
CA THR A 13 -10.28 0.37 18.07
C THR A 13 -9.24 1.23 17.36
N ILE A 14 -9.62 1.94 16.29
CA ILE A 14 -8.75 2.89 15.59
C ILE A 14 -8.35 4.03 16.52
N THR A 15 -9.29 4.58 17.30
CA THR A 15 -8.98 5.63 18.29
C THR A 15 -7.95 5.16 19.30
N ASP A 16 -8.11 3.96 19.83
CA ASP A 16 -7.20 3.43 20.85
C ASP A 16 -5.81 3.14 20.28
N ILE A 17 -5.72 2.63 19.05
CA ILE A 17 -4.45 2.47 18.34
C ILE A 17 -3.79 3.83 18.10
N CYS A 18 -4.55 4.83 17.62
CA CYS A 18 -4.02 6.17 17.37
C CYS A 18 -3.52 6.83 18.66
N LYS A 19 -4.28 6.75 19.76
CA LYS A 19 -3.84 7.24 21.08
C LYS A 19 -2.53 6.58 21.52
N THR A 20 -2.41 5.27 21.31
CA THR A 20 -1.22 4.50 21.67
C THR A 20 -0.01 4.91 20.82
N LEU A 21 -0.20 5.18 19.53
CA LEU A 21 0.87 5.65 18.65
C LEU A 21 1.28 7.10 19.00
N SER A 22 0.30 7.96 19.28
CA SER A 22 0.53 9.36 19.63
C SER A 22 1.21 9.56 20.99
N SER A 23 1.07 8.61 21.92
CA SER A 23 1.69 8.69 23.24
C SER A 23 3.15 8.24 23.27
N LYS A 24 3.64 7.62 22.19
CA LYS A 24 5.01 7.13 22.10
C LYS A 24 5.90 8.12 21.36
N THR A 25 7.13 8.27 21.84
CA THR A 25 8.18 8.95 21.08
C THR A 25 8.68 7.99 20.01
N LEU A 26 8.42 8.32 18.75
CA LEU A 26 8.98 7.61 17.61
C LEU A 26 10.41 8.08 17.37
N HIS A 27 11.29 7.18 16.93
CA HIS A 27 12.65 7.56 16.56
C HIS A 27 12.61 8.52 15.36
N ALA A 28 13.33 9.64 15.44
CA ALA A 28 13.23 10.72 14.45
C ALA A 28 13.57 10.26 13.01
N ASP A 29 14.48 9.28 12.89
CA ASP A 29 14.93 8.75 11.59
C ASP A 29 14.03 7.63 11.04
N THR A 30 12.93 7.28 11.71
CA THR A 30 12.00 6.24 11.25
C THR A 30 10.72 6.82 10.69
N GLU A 31 10.50 6.65 9.38
CA GLU A 31 9.19 6.90 8.78
C GLU A 31 8.20 5.79 9.20
N VAL A 32 7.05 6.18 9.76
CA VAL A 32 5.99 5.26 10.18
C VAL A 32 4.77 5.44 9.28
N ILE A 33 4.27 4.34 8.71
CA ILE A 33 3.18 4.36 7.73
C ILE A 33 2.08 3.38 8.16
N ILE A 34 0.82 3.83 8.16
CA ILE A 34 -0.34 3.01 8.52
C ILE A 34 -1.23 2.79 7.30
N GLY A 35 -1.32 1.54 6.83
CA GLY A 35 -2.27 1.11 5.80
C GLY A 35 -3.67 0.96 6.40
N CYS A 36 -4.56 1.89 6.07
CA CYS A 36 -5.87 2.04 6.69
C CYS A 36 -7.00 1.64 5.71
N PRO A 37 -8.06 0.93 6.15
CA PRO A 37 -9.24 0.71 5.34
C PRO A 37 -9.81 2.04 4.84
N ALA A 38 -10.16 2.11 3.55
CA ALA A 38 -10.57 3.36 2.89
C ALA A 38 -11.66 4.16 3.63
N PRO A 39 -12.72 3.53 4.21
CA PRO A 39 -13.75 4.26 4.97
C PRO A 39 -13.24 5.03 6.19
N TYR A 40 -12.06 4.69 6.72
CA TYR A 40 -11.51 5.25 7.94
C TYR A 40 -10.28 6.15 7.73
N ILE A 41 -9.84 6.41 6.50
CA ILE A 41 -8.62 7.18 6.24
C ILE A 41 -8.72 8.60 6.82
N SER A 42 -9.75 9.37 6.46
CA SER A 42 -9.94 10.74 6.99
C SER A 42 -10.02 10.76 8.51
N TYR A 43 -10.75 9.80 9.09
CA TYR A 43 -10.89 9.67 10.53
C TYR A 43 -9.55 9.39 11.23
N THR A 44 -8.80 8.41 10.72
CA THR A 44 -7.48 8.01 11.23
C THR A 44 -6.47 9.15 11.10
N ARG A 45 -6.49 9.85 9.96
CA ARG A 45 -5.59 10.97 9.69
C ARG A 45 -5.74 12.08 10.73
N ASN A 46 -6.97 12.39 11.13
CA ASN A 46 -7.27 13.44 12.13
C ASN A 46 -6.85 13.06 13.56
N LEU A 47 -6.58 11.79 13.83
CA LEU A 47 -6.19 11.30 15.17
C LEU A 47 -4.67 11.12 15.32
N LEU A 48 -3.95 10.96 14.20
CA LEU A 48 -2.52 10.66 14.19
C LEU A 48 -1.68 11.94 14.04
N PRO A 49 -0.52 12.03 14.71
CA PRO A 49 0.40 13.15 14.56
C PRO A 49 0.97 13.20 13.14
N CYS A 50 1.42 14.38 12.70
CA CYS A 50 1.97 14.59 11.35
C CYS A 50 3.15 13.65 11.01
N GLY A 51 3.91 13.20 12.01
CA GLY A 51 5.04 12.28 11.81
C GLY A 51 4.65 10.83 11.47
N VAL A 52 3.37 10.46 11.60
CA VAL A 52 2.87 9.15 11.18
C VAL A 52 2.10 9.33 9.89
N ALA A 53 2.54 8.70 8.80
CA ALA A 53 1.87 8.72 7.52
C ALA A 53 0.68 7.76 7.47
N VAL A 54 -0.32 8.08 6.66
CA VAL A 54 -1.48 7.21 6.40
C VAL A 54 -1.46 6.81 4.93
N ALA A 55 -1.72 5.52 4.69
CA ALA A 55 -1.76 4.93 3.38
C ALA A 55 -3.14 4.35 3.06
N GLY A 56 -3.58 4.52 1.81
CA GLY A 56 -4.63 3.66 1.26
C GLY A 56 -4.12 2.23 1.07
N GLN A 57 -5.01 1.23 1.20
CA GLN A 57 -4.65 -0.18 1.02
C GLN A 57 -4.76 -0.68 -0.43
N ASN A 58 -5.31 0.15 -1.32
CA ASN A 58 -5.38 -0.04 -2.77
C ASN A 58 -5.78 1.29 -3.42
N ALA A 59 -5.49 1.46 -4.71
CA ALA A 59 -6.04 2.51 -5.55
C ALA A 59 -6.13 2.03 -7.00
N TYR A 60 -6.93 2.71 -7.82
CA TYR A 60 -7.09 2.36 -9.23
C TYR A 60 -6.14 3.12 -10.16
N LYS A 61 -6.05 2.68 -11.41
CA LYS A 61 -5.07 3.14 -12.40
C LYS A 61 -5.43 4.42 -13.16
N VAL A 62 -6.60 4.99 -12.89
CA VAL A 62 -7.06 6.24 -13.52
C VAL A 62 -7.76 7.14 -12.50
N SER A 63 -7.81 8.44 -12.80
CA SER A 63 -8.26 9.46 -11.86
C SER A 63 -9.77 9.41 -11.56
N LYS A 64 -10.58 9.05 -12.55
CA LYS A 64 -12.04 8.92 -12.45
C LYS A 64 -12.61 8.08 -13.59
N GLY A 65 -13.82 7.56 -13.42
CA GLY A 65 -14.56 6.85 -14.46
C GLY A 65 -15.64 5.93 -13.89
N ALA A 66 -16.20 5.08 -14.75
CA ALA A 66 -17.20 4.09 -14.36
C ALA A 66 -16.55 2.84 -13.71
N PHE A 67 -15.97 3.03 -12.53
CA PHE A 67 -15.27 1.99 -11.74
C PHE A 67 -15.91 1.88 -10.35
N THR A 68 -17.19 1.48 -10.31
CA THR A 68 -17.96 1.40 -9.06
C THR A 68 -17.21 0.56 -8.01
N GLY A 69 -16.96 1.17 -6.84
CA GLY A 69 -16.26 0.54 -5.72
C GLY A 69 -14.76 0.82 -5.64
N GLU A 70 -14.15 1.33 -6.71
CA GLU A 70 -12.74 1.72 -6.71
C GLU A 70 -12.54 3.14 -6.15
N VAL A 71 -11.33 3.39 -5.66
CA VAL A 71 -10.87 4.69 -5.15
C VAL A 71 -9.65 5.13 -5.95
N SER A 72 -9.60 6.38 -6.39
CA SER A 72 -8.45 6.91 -7.12
C SER A 72 -7.38 7.47 -6.17
N PRO A 73 -6.10 7.55 -6.61
CA PRO A 73 -5.04 8.18 -5.83
C PRO A 73 -5.39 9.63 -5.41
N ALA A 74 -6.06 10.38 -6.28
CA ALA A 74 -6.52 11.74 -5.98
C ALA A 74 -7.51 11.78 -4.80
N MET A 75 -8.44 10.81 -4.72
CA MET A 75 -9.38 10.71 -3.59
C MET A 75 -8.65 10.38 -2.28
N LEU A 76 -7.66 9.48 -2.31
CA LEU A 76 -6.85 9.15 -1.13
C LEU A 76 -6.08 10.38 -0.61
N LYS A 77 -5.50 11.15 -1.53
CA LYS A 77 -4.78 12.39 -1.20
C LYS A 77 -5.71 13.45 -0.59
N ASP A 78 -6.91 13.61 -1.14
CA ASP A 78 -7.93 14.54 -0.66
C ASP A 78 -8.30 14.28 0.82
N VAL A 79 -8.36 13.00 1.22
CA VAL A 79 -8.64 12.63 2.62
C VAL A 79 -7.38 12.53 3.50
N GLY A 80 -6.23 12.96 3.00
CA GLY A 80 -4.98 13.12 3.75
C GLY A 80 -4.07 11.89 3.83
N ALA A 81 -4.25 10.90 2.95
CA ALA A 81 -3.24 9.87 2.76
C ALA A 81 -2.06 10.41 1.93
N THR A 82 -0.85 9.97 2.27
CA THR A 82 0.39 10.32 1.55
C THR A 82 1.04 9.13 0.89
N TRP A 83 0.54 7.93 1.17
CA TRP A 83 1.03 6.65 0.66
C TRP A 83 -0.11 5.79 0.11
N VAL A 84 0.23 4.77 -0.69
CA VAL A 84 -0.69 3.69 -1.06
C VAL A 84 0.05 2.36 -1.14
N ILE A 85 -0.58 1.29 -0.68
CA ILE A 85 -0.10 -0.09 -0.83
C ILE A 85 -0.66 -0.65 -2.13
N LEU A 86 0.20 -1.18 -3.00
CA LEU A 86 -0.17 -1.74 -4.29
C LEU A 86 0.53 -3.08 -4.54
N GLY A 87 -0.21 -4.02 -5.13
CA GLY A 87 0.29 -5.36 -5.38
C GLY A 87 0.42 -6.25 -4.14
N HIS A 88 -0.27 -5.93 -3.05
CA HIS A 88 -0.32 -6.81 -1.87
C HIS A 88 -0.77 -8.23 -2.26
N SER A 89 -0.22 -9.24 -1.61
CA SER A 89 -0.45 -10.66 -1.95
C SER A 89 -1.93 -11.03 -2.03
N GLU A 90 -2.75 -10.55 -1.08
CA GLU A 90 -4.21 -10.73 -1.09
C GLU A 90 -4.86 -10.19 -2.37
N ARG A 91 -4.40 -9.05 -2.92
CA ARG A 91 -4.90 -8.47 -4.17
C ARG A 91 -4.50 -9.30 -5.39
N ARG A 92 -3.26 -9.79 -5.41
CA ARG A 92 -2.77 -10.70 -6.45
C ARG A 92 -3.50 -12.04 -6.45
N GLN A 93 -3.63 -12.66 -5.28
CA GLN A 93 -4.09 -14.05 -5.16
C GLN A 93 -5.60 -14.18 -5.07
N ILE A 94 -6.28 -13.30 -4.33
CA ILE A 94 -7.73 -13.38 -4.13
C ILE A 94 -8.44 -12.59 -5.23
N PHE A 95 -8.00 -11.35 -5.48
CA PHE A 95 -8.64 -10.45 -6.44
C PHE A 95 -8.04 -10.50 -7.86
N LYS A 96 -7.03 -11.36 -8.08
CA LYS A 96 -6.44 -11.65 -9.39
C LYS A 96 -5.88 -10.43 -10.12
N GLU A 97 -5.31 -9.48 -9.37
CA GLU A 97 -4.61 -8.34 -9.97
C GLU A 97 -3.31 -8.80 -10.63
N SER A 98 -3.16 -8.51 -11.93
CA SER A 98 -1.96 -8.86 -12.70
C SER A 98 -0.80 -7.90 -12.45
N ASP A 99 0.41 -8.33 -12.80
CA ASP A 99 1.61 -7.49 -12.71
C ASP A 99 1.48 -6.19 -13.52
N GLU A 100 0.86 -6.27 -14.70
CA GLU A 100 0.62 -5.11 -15.57
C GLU A 100 -0.34 -4.11 -14.90
N LEU A 101 -1.46 -4.59 -14.35
CA LEU A 101 -2.42 -3.73 -13.66
C LEU A 101 -1.77 -3.05 -12.46
N ILE A 102 -0.95 -3.78 -11.70
CA ILE A 102 -0.24 -3.23 -10.54
C ILE A 102 0.78 -2.18 -10.99
N GLY A 103 1.52 -2.44 -12.07
CA GLY A 103 2.43 -1.45 -12.68
C GLY A 103 1.71 -0.16 -13.11
N GLU A 104 0.57 -0.28 -13.79
CA GLU A 104 -0.28 0.86 -14.17
C GLU A 104 -0.76 1.66 -12.94
N LYS A 105 -1.24 0.97 -11.89
CA LYS A 105 -1.66 1.59 -10.63
C LYS A 105 -0.50 2.33 -9.95
N CYS A 106 0.69 1.74 -9.88
CA CYS A 106 1.87 2.35 -9.28
C CYS A 106 2.26 3.64 -10.02
N ALA A 107 2.32 3.59 -11.35
CA ALA A 107 2.64 4.77 -12.16
C ALA A 107 1.61 5.90 -11.96
N HIS A 108 0.32 5.56 -11.91
CA HIS A 108 -0.72 6.57 -11.69
C HIS A 108 -0.65 7.18 -10.28
N ALA A 109 -0.44 6.35 -9.24
CA ALA A 109 -0.30 6.83 -7.88
C ALA A 109 0.88 7.80 -7.71
N LEU A 110 2.04 7.46 -8.29
CA LEU A 110 3.22 8.33 -8.28
C LEU A 110 2.98 9.64 -9.05
N ALA A 111 2.29 9.57 -10.21
CA ALA A 111 1.95 10.76 -10.99
C ALA A 111 1.02 11.74 -10.24
N GLU A 112 0.14 11.23 -9.37
CA GLU A 112 -0.73 12.05 -8.50
C GLU A 112 -0.02 12.55 -7.22
N GLY A 113 1.25 12.15 -7.04
CA GLY A 113 2.10 12.56 -5.92
C GLY A 113 1.86 11.78 -4.63
N LEU A 114 1.28 10.58 -4.70
CA LEU A 114 1.35 9.62 -3.60
C LEU A 114 2.68 8.86 -3.67
N LYS A 115 3.23 8.52 -2.51
CA LYS A 115 4.29 7.52 -2.42
C LYS A 115 3.69 6.11 -2.48
N VAL A 116 4.47 5.11 -2.93
CA VAL A 116 3.96 3.75 -3.17
C VAL A 116 4.73 2.72 -2.35
N ILE A 117 3.99 1.88 -1.62
CA ILE A 117 4.50 0.61 -1.09
C ILE A 117 4.14 -0.47 -2.13
N ALA A 118 5.11 -0.87 -2.94
CA ALA A 118 4.94 -1.87 -3.99
C ALA A 118 5.28 -3.26 -3.43
N CYS A 119 4.27 -4.11 -3.27
CA CYS A 119 4.45 -5.45 -2.73
C CYS A 119 4.78 -6.47 -3.83
N ILE A 120 5.73 -7.34 -3.51
CA ILE A 120 6.20 -8.46 -4.33
C ILE A 120 6.43 -9.69 -3.45
N GLY A 121 6.36 -10.87 -4.04
CA GLY A 121 6.56 -12.11 -3.30
C GLY A 121 6.04 -13.33 -4.03
N GLU A 122 6.52 -14.49 -3.58
CA GLU A 122 6.19 -15.81 -4.12
C GLU A 122 5.19 -16.57 -3.22
N THR A 123 4.44 -17.49 -3.81
CA THR A 123 3.59 -18.44 -3.08
C THR A 123 4.40 -19.56 -2.41
N LEU A 124 3.76 -20.34 -1.53
CA LEU A 124 4.40 -21.50 -0.91
C LEU A 124 4.88 -22.49 -1.97
N GLU A 125 4.04 -22.77 -2.97
CA GLU A 125 4.34 -23.71 -4.05
C GLU A 125 5.50 -23.23 -4.93
N GLU A 126 5.56 -21.91 -5.20
CA GLU A 126 6.66 -21.30 -5.95
C GLU A 126 7.98 -21.39 -5.17
N ARG A 127 7.93 -21.16 -3.85
CA ARG A 127 9.09 -21.32 -2.97
C ARG A 127 9.56 -22.78 -2.92
N GLU A 128 8.67 -23.72 -2.69
CA GLU A 128 8.98 -25.16 -2.64
C GLU A 128 9.52 -25.67 -4.00
N ALA A 129 9.13 -25.02 -5.10
CA ALA A 129 9.67 -25.27 -6.43
C ALA A 129 10.98 -24.49 -6.73
N ASN A 130 11.57 -23.80 -5.76
CA ASN A 130 12.77 -22.97 -5.91
C ASN A 130 12.63 -21.84 -6.96
N LYS A 131 11.43 -21.24 -7.07
CA LYS A 131 11.13 -20.18 -8.05
C LYS A 131 11.12 -18.77 -7.45
N THR A 132 11.44 -18.59 -6.16
CA THR A 132 11.39 -17.29 -5.46
C THR A 132 12.06 -16.17 -6.25
N GLU A 133 13.32 -16.35 -6.66
CA GLU A 133 14.06 -15.31 -7.39
C GLU A 133 13.43 -15.01 -8.76
N ALA A 134 12.98 -16.04 -9.48
CA ALA A 134 12.37 -15.87 -10.79
C ALA A 134 11.04 -15.09 -10.70
N VAL A 135 10.21 -15.40 -9.69
CA VAL A 135 8.93 -14.72 -9.45
C VAL A 135 9.16 -13.26 -9.08
N VAL A 136 10.01 -13.01 -8.08
CA VAL A 136 10.32 -11.66 -7.61
C VAL A 136 10.98 -10.82 -8.72
N ALA A 137 11.90 -11.40 -9.50
CA ALA A 137 12.51 -10.72 -10.63
C ALA A 137 11.50 -10.38 -11.74
N SER A 138 10.54 -11.27 -12.01
CA SER A 138 9.47 -11.01 -12.98
C SER A 138 8.58 -9.84 -12.54
N GLN A 139 8.11 -9.86 -11.29
CA GLN A 139 7.27 -8.82 -10.71
C GLN A 139 8.01 -7.46 -10.72
N MET A 140 9.28 -7.43 -10.29
CA MET A 140 10.12 -6.24 -10.31
C MET A 140 10.38 -5.72 -11.72
N SER A 141 10.65 -6.62 -12.67
CA SER A 141 10.84 -6.26 -14.08
C SER A 141 9.57 -5.66 -14.67
N CYS A 142 8.40 -6.16 -14.29
CA CYS A 142 7.15 -5.56 -14.72
C CYS A 142 6.95 -4.16 -14.12
N LEU A 143 7.15 -3.99 -12.81
CA LEU A 143 7.08 -2.68 -12.16
C LEU A 143 8.01 -1.65 -12.82
N ALA A 144 9.26 -2.02 -13.16
CA ALA A 144 10.22 -1.14 -13.82
C ALA A 144 9.84 -0.70 -15.25
N LYS A 145 8.90 -1.40 -15.90
CA LYS A 145 8.34 -0.92 -17.18
C LYS A 145 7.52 0.36 -16.98
N TYR A 146 6.87 0.51 -15.83
CA TYR A 146 5.97 1.62 -15.52
C TYR A 146 6.60 2.66 -14.58
N ILE A 147 7.40 2.23 -13.61
CA ILE A 147 8.07 3.10 -12.63
C ILE A 147 9.46 3.47 -13.14
N LYS A 148 9.67 4.77 -13.41
CA LYS A 148 10.95 5.31 -13.90
C LYS A 148 11.77 6.02 -12.84
N ASP A 149 11.11 6.63 -11.86
CA ASP A 149 11.72 7.24 -10.68
C ASP A 149 11.24 6.47 -9.44
N TRP A 150 12.19 5.96 -8.67
CA TRP A 150 11.94 5.09 -7.52
C TRP A 150 12.09 5.83 -6.17
N LYS A 151 12.35 7.14 -6.17
CA LYS A 151 12.57 7.92 -4.94
C LYS A 151 11.40 7.85 -3.94
N ASP A 152 10.18 7.73 -4.46
CA ASP A 152 8.92 7.72 -3.71
C ASP A 152 8.31 6.31 -3.65
N VAL A 153 9.13 5.27 -3.85
CA VAL A 153 8.71 3.87 -3.86
C VAL A 153 9.47 3.09 -2.80
N VAL A 154 8.74 2.36 -1.97
CA VAL A 154 9.27 1.32 -1.08
C VAL A 154 8.84 -0.03 -1.63
N VAL A 155 9.79 -0.93 -1.82
CA VAL A 155 9.50 -2.32 -2.19
C VAL A 155 9.29 -3.13 -0.91
N ALA A 156 8.12 -3.75 -0.79
CA ALA A 156 7.81 -4.65 0.31
C ALA A 156 7.89 -6.10 -0.20
N TYR A 157 8.90 -6.84 0.24
CA TYR A 157 8.96 -8.28 0.01
C TYR A 157 8.08 -8.99 1.04
N GLU A 158 7.01 -9.61 0.56
CA GLU A 158 6.01 -10.31 1.37
C GLU A 158 5.96 -11.78 0.96
N PRO A 159 6.66 -12.69 1.66
CA PRO A 159 6.47 -14.12 1.44
C PRO A 159 5.01 -14.48 1.69
N VAL A 160 4.27 -14.87 0.64
CA VAL A 160 2.81 -15.08 0.72
C VAL A 160 2.44 -16.23 1.67
N TRP A 161 3.40 -17.09 1.94
CA TRP A 161 3.29 -18.27 2.78
C TRP A 161 3.55 -18.03 4.27
N ALA A 162 3.95 -16.82 4.67
CA ALA A 162 4.31 -16.46 6.04
C ALA A 162 3.18 -15.74 6.80
#